data_AF-A0A183HKM6-F1
#
_entry.id   AF-A0A183HKM6-F1
#
_cell.length_a   1.000
_cell.length_b   1.000
_cell.length_c   1.000
_cell.angle_alpha   90.00
_cell.angle_beta   90.00
_cell.angle_gamma   90.00
#
_symmetry.space_group_name_H-M   'P 1'
#
loop_
_entity.id
_entity.type
_entity.pdbx_description
1 polymer ?
#
loop_
_entity_poly.entity_id
_entity_poly.type
_entity_poly.pdbx_seq_one_letter_code
_entity_poly.pdbx_strand_id
1 'polypeptide(L)'
;MNHFQLIELIIDNCYTIVPIGTVDKILGIDDSSCRSVKITADDDERLNVVAPLQVGGVAPLSGSDRYPGIVTAFAMNFKGCIRDLTVNNEVYDLGVPDYASEEHSQIGCELTEDACGLNDIRGPYCLHGECISDLVSKVPKCLCDPGYGGDRCDTPFKWVEFGPGSFVEYDVKVGLEDKTTDVDVLFLPGKINAGTGELGFAGAGEKVNLKIF
;
A
#
# COMPACT_ATOMS: atom_id res chain seq x y z
N MET A 1 3.88 -29.53 19.82
CA MET A 1 3.32 -28.18 20.08
C MET A 1 2.89 -27.69 18.72
N ASN A 2 1.58 -27.47 18.51
CA ASN A 2 1.12 -26.98 17.21
C ASN A 2 1.59 -25.54 17.10
N HIS A 3 2.47 -25.29 16.14
CA HIS A 3 2.76 -23.93 15.75
C HIS A 3 1.50 -23.40 15.03
N PHE A 4 1.25 -22.11 15.05
CA PHE A 4 0.17 -21.49 14.27
C PHE A 4 0.76 -20.36 13.46
N GLN A 5 0.35 -20.24 12.20
CA GLN A 5 0.76 -19.14 11.34
C GLN A 5 -0.42 -18.20 11.11
N LEU A 6 -0.15 -16.89 11.20
CA LEU A 6 -1.10 -15.84 10.93
C LEU A 6 -0.94 -15.42 9.47
N ILE A 7 -1.98 -15.61 8.68
CA ILE A 7 -2.10 -15.07 7.33
C ILE A 7 -2.94 -13.82 7.40
N GLU A 8 -2.44 -12.75 6.80
CA GLU A 8 -3.10 -11.47 6.79
C GLU A 8 -3.18 -10.92 5.37
N LEU A 9 -4.37 -10.42 5.02
CA LEU A 9 -4.62 -9.62 3.83
C LEU A 9 -5.08 -8.24 4.28
N ILE A 10 -4.38 -7.20 3.85
CA ILE A 10 -4.71 -5.80 4.12
C ILE A 10 -4.98 -5.11 2.78
N ILE A 11 -6.07 -4.36 2.70
CA ILE A 11 -6.40 -3.51 1.56
C ILE A 11 -6.02 -2.07 1.89
N ASP A 12 -5.06 -1.52 1.16
CA ASP A 12 -4.67 -0.12 1.29
C ASP A 12 -5.73 0.84 0.72
N ASN A 13 -5.75 2.07 1.23
CA ASN A 13 -6.69 3.12 0.85
C ASN A 13 -8.18 2.71 0.92
N CYS A 14 -8.49 1.77 1.81
CA CYS A 14 -9.83 1.28 2.04
C CYS A 14 -10.75 2.40 2.58
N TYR A 15 -11.82 2.70 1.86
CA TYR A 15 -12.71 3.82 2.17
C TYR A 15 -13.72 3.53 3.29
N THR A 16 -13.86 2.27 3.70
CA THR A 16 -14.80 1.82 4.73
C THR A 16 -14.22 1.86 6.14
N ILE A 17 -13.01 2.40 6.30
CA ILE A 17 -12.38 2.60 7.61
C ILE A 17 -13.19 3.63 8.40
N VAL A 18 -13.66 3.25 9.59
CA VAL A 18 -14.44 4.13 10.47
C VAL A 18 -13.64 4.47 11.72
N PRO A 19 -13.41 5.75 12.04
CA PRO A 19 -12.82 6.12 13.32
C PRO A 19 -13.80 5.78 14.45
N ILE A 20 -13.31 5.03 15.43
CA ILE A 20 -14.05 4.71 16.65
C ILE A 20 -13.78 5.83 17.66
N GLY A 21 -14.81 6.57 18.07
CA GLY A 21 -14.65 7.63 19.04
C GLY A 21 -15.65 8.76 18.86
N THR A 22 -15.36 9.92 19.46
CA THR A 22 -16.10 11.17 19.24
C THR A 22 -15.34 12.07 18.28
N VAL A 23 -16.00 13.11 17.76
CA VAL A 23 -15.39 14.11 16.85
C VAL A 23 -14.11 14.72 17.45
N ASP A 24 -14.05 14.82 18.77
CA ASP A 24 -12.92 15.43 19.51
C ASP A 24 -11.90 14.40 20.01
N LYS A 25 -12.20 13.10 19.95
CA LYS A 25 -11.31 12.04 20.45
C LYS A 25 -11.52 10.72 19.73
N ILE A 26 -10.58 10.40 18.83
CA ILE A 26 -10.47 9.09 18.19
C ILE A 26 -9.85 8.13 19.22
N LEU A 27 -10.58 7.08 19.56
CA LEU A 27 -10.19 6.02 20.48
C LEU A 27 -9.60 4.80 19.77
N GLY A 28 -9.87 4.65 18.47
CA GLY A 28 -9.36 3.58 17.64
C GLY A 28 -9.87 3.71 16.21
N ILE A 29 -9.53 2.75 15.37
CA ILE A 29 -9.98 2.69 13.98
C ILE A 29 -10.50 1.28 13.72
N ASP A 30 -11.73 1.16 13.22
CA ASP A 30 -12.26 -0.12 12.74
C ASP A 30 -11.80 -0.35 11.30
N ASP A 31 -10.82 -1.24 11.10
CA ASP A 31 -10.33 -1.68 9.80
C ASP A 31 -10.77 -3.10 9.43
N SER A 32 -11.73 -3.69 10.16
CA SER A 32 -12.16 -5.09 9.99
C SER A 32 -12.76 -5.39 8.60
N SER A 33 -13.24 -4.36 7.90
CA SER A 33 -13.71 -4.45 6.51
C SER A 33 -12.57 -4.44 5.48
N CYS A 34 -11.38 -3.98 5.88
CA CYS A 34 -10.21 -3.77 5.03
C CYS A 34 -9.10 -4.79 5.32
N ARG A 35 -9.22 -5.53 6.43
CA ARG A 35 -8.26 -6.53 6.89
C ARG A 35 -8.96 -7.86 7.06
N SER A 36 -8.36 -8.91 6.52
CA SER A 36 -8.75 -10.29 6.80
C SER A 36 -7.58 -11.04 7.41
N VAL A 37 -7.78 -11.55 8.62
CA VAL A 37 -6.80 -12.37 9.33
C VAL A 37 -7.32 -13.80 9.43
N LYS A 38 -6.47 -14.76 9.10
CA LYS A 38 -6.73 -16.19 9.27
C LYS A 38 -5.58 -16.84 10.02
N ILE A 39 -5.93 -17.55 11.08
CA ILE A 39 -5.00 -18.40 11.82
C ILE A 39 -5.11 -19.80 11.22
N THR A 40 -3.98 -20.31 10.76
CA THR A 40 -3.87 -21.65 10.21
C THR A 40 -2.98 -22.47 11.14
N ALA A 41 -3.31 -23.75 11.32
CA ALA A 41 -2.44 -24.67 12.01
C ALA A 41 -1.14 -24.76 11.20
N ASP A 42 -0.02 -24.40 11.82
CA ASP A 42 1.29 -24.61 11.23
C ASP A 42 1.67 -26.05 11.59
N ASP A 43 1.18 -26.93 10.72
CA ASP A 43 1.38 -28.38 10.77
C ASP A 43 2.80 -28.77 10.28
N ASP A 44 3.77 -27.82 10.27
CA ASP A 44 5.13 -27.92 9.70
C ASP A 44 5.13 -28.22 8.17
N GLU A 45 3.95 -28.38 7.59
CA GLU A 45 3.72 -28.31 6.16
C GLU A 45 3.56 -26.83 5.81
N ARG A 46 4.68 -26.20 5.41
CA ARG A 46 4.65 -25.01 4.55
C ARG A 46 3.50 -25.20 3.58
N LEU A 47 2.61 -24.21 3.44
CA LEU A 47 1.53 -24.23 2.46
C LEU A 47 2.15 -24.31 1.05
N ASN A 48 2.52 -25.51 0.63
CA ASN A 48 3.12 -25.83 -0.65
C ASN A 48 1.95 -25.99 -1.62
N VAL A 49 1.42 -24.84 -2.04
CA VAL A 49 0.38 -24.83 -3.07
C VAL A 49 1.06 -25.18 -4.38
N VAL A 50 0.82 -26.39 -4.90
CA VAL A 50 1.22 -26.80 -6.25
C VAL A 50 0.17 -26.33 -7.27
N ALA A 51 -0.25 -25.07 -7.13
CA ALA A 51 -1.21 -24.42 -8.02
C ALA A 51 -0.82 -22.96 -8.21
N PRO A 52 -1.09 -22.37 -9.38
CA PRO A 52 -0.76 -20.98 -9.64
C PRO A 52 -1.52 -20.06 -8.68
N LEU A 53 -0.88 -18.96 -8.27
CA LEU A 53 -1.57 -17.85 -7.64
C LEU A 53 -2.53 -17.23 -8.66
N GLN A 54 -3.81 -17.16 -8.30
CA GLN A 54 -4.84 -16.56 -9.14
C GLN A 54 -5.33 -15.28 -8.48
N VAL A 55 -5.34 -14.20 -9.26
CA VAL A 55 -5.67 -12.85 -8.78
C VAL A 55 -6.87 -12.34 -9.58
N GLY A 56 -7.82 -11.71 -8.90
CA GLY A 56 -9.01 -11.12 -9.52
C GLY A 56 -10.15 -12.12 -9.82
N GLY A 57 -9.93 -13.41 -9.66
CA GLY A 57 -10.94 -14.44 -9.86
C GLY A 57 -10.31 -15.83 -10.00
N VAL A 58 -11.08 -16.79 -10.50
CA VAL A 58 -10.60 -18.14 -10.80
C VAL A 58 -10.69 -18.42 -12.30
N ALA A 59 -9.62 -18.97 -12.87
CA ALA A 59 -9.53 -19.31 -14.27
C ALA A 59 -10.56 -20.40 -14.63
N PRO A 60 -11.21 -20.32 -15.80
CA PRO A 60 -12.14 -21.34 -16.23
C PRO A 60 -11.41 -22.68 -16.39
N LEU A 61 -11.99 -23.74 -15.84
CA LEU A 61 -11.48 -25.11 -15.99
C LEU A 61 -12.07 -25.77 -17.23
N SER A 62 -11.30 -26.66 -17.87
CA SER A 62 -11.74 -27.42 -19.04
C SER A 62 -11.98 -28.90 -18.71
N GLY A 63 -12.82 -29.58 -19.49
CA GLY A 63 -13.11 -31.00 -19.31
C GLY A 63 -13.74 -31.35 -17.96
N SER A 64 -13.19 -32.37 -17.29
CA SER A 64 -13.66 -32.90 -16.02
C SER A 64 -13.08 -32.19 -14.78
N ASP A 65 -12.20 -31.21 -14.96
CA ASP A 65 -11.53 -30.54 -13.85
C ASP A 65 -12.52 -29.66 -13.07
N ARG A 66 -12.41 -29.69 -11.74
CA ARG A 66 -13.28 -28.95 -10.83
C ARG A 66 -12.47 -28.36 -9.69
N TYR A 67 -12.70 -27.09 -9.38
CA TYR A 67 -12.20 -26.50 -8.15
C TYR A 67 -12.90 -27.14 -6.94
N PRO A 68 -12.22 -27.21 -5.77
CA PRO A 68 -12.86 -27.57 -4.53
C PRO A 68 -14.09 -26.69 -4.28
N GLY A 69 -15.17 -27.29 -3.76
CA GLY A 69 -16.46 -26.59 -3.59
C GLY A 69 -16.35 -25.28 -2.80
N ILE A 70 -15.40 -25.18 -1.86
CA ILE A 70 -15.12 -23.97 -1.08
C ILE A 70 -14.66 -22.78 -1.95
N VAL A 71 -13.88 -23.04 -3.00
CA VAL A 71 -13.41 -22.00 -3.93
C VAL A 71 -14.57 -21.46 -4.74
N THR A 72 -15.46 -22.34 -5.20
CA THR A 72 -16.64 -21.94 -6.00
C THR A 72 -17.79 -21.38 -5.17
N ALA A 73 -17.89 -21.73 -3.89
CA ALA A 73 -18.97 -21.29 -3.00
C ALA A 73 -18.93 -19.78 -2.72
N PHE A 74 -17.74 -19.18 -2.82
CA PHE A 74 -17.50 -17.76 -2.56
C PHE A 74 -16.87 -17.03 -3.76
N ALA A 75 -16.84 -17.66 -4.94
CA ALA A 75 -16.25 -17.08 -6.14
C ALA A 75 -17.03 -15.84 -6.57
N MET A 76 -16.63 -14.69 -6.04
CA MET A 76 -16.94 -13.38 -6.59
C MET A 76 -15.73 -12.96 -7.41
N ASN A 77 -15.92 -12.74 -8.70
CA ASN A 77 -14.87 -12.18 -9.54
C ASN A 77 -14.67 -10.71 -9.14
N PHE A 78 -13.43 -10.33 -8.89
CA PHE A 78 -13.10 -8.94 -8.61
C PHE A 78 -13.30 -8.11 -9.87
N LYS A 79 -13.92 -6.94 -9.73
CA LYS A 79 -14.06 -5.96 -10.80
C LYS A 79 -13.49 -4.63 -10.33
N GLY A 80 -12.29 -4.33 -10.79
CA GLY A 80 -11.55 -3.13 -10.42
C GLY A 80 -10.13 -3.19 -10.93
N CYS A 81 -9.26 -2.37 -10.36
CA CYS A 81 -7.83 -2.36 -10.67
C CYS A 81 -7.03 -2.90 -9.49
N ILE A 82 -5.97 -3.64 -9.79
CA ILE A 82 -5.01 -4.15 -8.81
C ILE A 82 -3.63 -3.67 -9.27
N ARG A 83 -2.82 -3.19 -8.33
CA ARG A 83 -1.44 -2.74 -8.56
C ARG A 83 -0.58 -3.12 -7.35
N ASP A 84 0.74 -3.05 -7.52
CA ASP A 84 1.73 -3.21 -6.44
C ASP A 84 1.57 -4.51 -5.63
N LEU A 85 1.21 -5.61 -6.32
CA LEU A 85 1.03 -6.90 -5.67
C LEU A 85 2.36 -7.41 -5.13
N THR A 86 2.45 -7.52 -3.81
CA THR A 86 3.61 -8.09 -3.11
C THR A 86 3.24 -9.43 -2.49
N VAL A 87 3.98 -10.48 -2.82
CA VAL A 87 3.82 -11.82 -2.24
C VAL A 87 5.15 -12.28 -1.69
N ASN A 88 5.22 -12.59 -0.40
CA ASN A 88 6.47 -12.96 0.28
C ASN A 88 7.61 -11.95 0.07
N ASN A 89 7.30 -10.65 0.16
CA ASN A 89 8.23 -9.53 -0.06
C ASN A 89 8.80 -9.39 -1.47
N GLU A 90 8.23 -10.09 -2.45
CA GLU A 90 8.55 -9.93 -3.87
C GLU A 90 7.40 -9.23 -4.58
N VAL A 91 7.73 -8.20 -5.37
CA VAL A 91 6.76 -7.44 -6.17
C VAL A 91 6.55 -8.17 -7.50
N TYR A 92 5.29 -8.44 -7.83
CA TYR A 92 4.89 -9.13 -9.05
C TYR A 92 4.46 -8.11 -10.11
N ASP A 93 5.01 -8.25 -11.32
CA ASP A 93 4.62 -7.44 -12.47
C ASP A 93 3.28 -7.94 -13.05
N LEU A 94 2.20 -7.27 -12.65
CA LEU A 94 0.84 -7.57 -13.15
C LEU A 94 0.61 -7.11 -14.60
N GLY A 95 1.51 -6.32 -15.18
CA GLY A 95 1.45 -5.91 -16.58
C GLY A 95 1.90 -7.01 -17.55
N VAL A 96 2.64 -8.00 -17.05
CA VAL A 96 3.12 -9.15 -17.84
C VAL A 96 2.92 -10.46 -17.05
N PRO A 97 1.67 -10.86 -16.76
CA PRO A 97 1.41 -12.09 -16.02
C PRO A 97 1.69 -13.34 -16.88
N ASP A 98 2.01 -14.45 -16.23
CA ASP A 98 2.21 -15.75 -16.90
C ASP A 98 0.95 -16.21 -17.66
N TYR A 99 -0.23 -15.84 -17.16
CA TYR A 99 -1.51 -16.11 -17.78
C TYR A 99 -2.54 -15.03 -17.43
N ALA A 100 -3.14 -14.40 -18.44
CA ALA A 100 -4.25 -13.48 -18.29
C ALA A 100 -5.36 -13.77 -19.31
N SER A 101 -6.59 -13.46 -18.92
CA SER A 101 -7.73 -13.44 -19.84
C SER A 101 -7.83 -12.05 -20.46
N GLU A 102 -7.38 -11.90 -21.71
CA GLU A 102 -7.43 -10.63 -22.46
C GLU A 102 -8.85 -10.04 -22.59
N GLU A 103 -9.90 -10.84 -22.44
CA GLU A 103 -11.30 -10.36 -22.43
C GLU A 103 -11.70 -9.72 -21.09
N HIS A 104 -11.01 -10.06 -20.00
CA HIS A 104 -11.45 -9.75 -18.63
C HIS A 104 -10.39 -9.00 -17.82
N SER A 105 -9.19 -8.82 -18.38
CA SER A 105 -8.08 -8.10 -17.81
C SER A 105 -7.40 -7.31 -18.92
N GLN A 106 -6.94 -6.11 -18.59
CA GLN A 106 -6.21 -5.23 -19.50
C GLN A 106 -5.08 -4.57 -18.72
N ILE A 107 -3.98 -4.26 -19.42
CA ILE A 107 -2.88 -3.49 -18.86
C ILE A 107 -3.38 -2.07 -18.56
N GLY A 108 -2.99 -1.54 -17.40
CA GLY A 108 -3.41 -0.22 -16.95
C GLY A 108 -4.77 -0.23 -16.24
N CYS A 109 -5.25 0.96 -15.93
CA CYS A 109 -6.50 1.15 -15.18
C CYS A 109 -7.29 2.32 -15.76
N GLU A 110 -8.15 2.06 -16.75
CA GLU A 110 -8.99 3.07 -17.43
C GLU A 110 -9.76 3.96 -16.44
N LEU A 111 -10.23 3.36 -15.34
CA LEU A 111 -10.96 4.05 -14.27
C LEU A 111 -10.15 5.20 -13.65
N THR A 112 -8.83 5.03 -13.58
CA THR A 112 -7.90 6.05 -13.09
C THR A 112 -7.58 7.05 -14.20
N GLU A 113 -7.41 6.60 -15.45
CA GLU A 113 -7.06 7.46 -16.58
C GLU A 113 -8.07 8.58 -16.82
N ASP A 114 -9.38 8.25 -16.80
CA ASP A 114 -10.46 9.22 -16.98
C ASP A 114 -10.48 10.31 -15.89
N ALA A 115 -10.30 9.92 -14.64
CA ALA A 115 -10.33 10.85 -13.50
C ALA A 115 -9.04 11.69 -13.40
N CYS A 116 -7.91 11.12 -13.81
CA CYS A 116 -6.60 11.74 -13.69
C CYS A 116 -6.23 12.65 -14.86
N GLY A 117 -7.04 12.66 -15.92
CA GLY A 117 -6.86 13.57 -17.05
C GLY A 117 -5.51 13.41 -17.74
N LEU A 118 -4.97 12.18 -17.79
CA LEU A 118 -3.63 11.90 -18.34
C LEU A 118 -3.50 12.32 -19.82
N ASN A 119 -4.64 12.45 -20.52
CA ASN A 119 -4.74 12.90 -21.91
C ASN A 119 -5.39 14.29 -22.07
N ASP A 120 -5.56 15.06 -20.99
CA ASP A 120 -6.10 16.43 -21.05
C ASP A 120 -5.02 17.42 -21.56
N ILE A 121 -5.43 18.36 -22.41
CA ILE A 121 -4.61 19.47 -22.92
C ILE A 121 -4.07 20.33 -21.76
N ARG A 122 -4.75 20.34 -20.62
CA ARG A 122 -4.35 21.05 -19.40
C ARG A 122 -3.22 20.36 -18.61
N GLY A 123 -2.80 19.17 -19.02
CA GLY A 123 -1.82 18.35 -18.32
C GLY A 123 -2.43 17.46 -17.22
N PRO A 124 -1.63 16.58 -16.61
CA PRO A 124 -2.10 15.63 -15.62
C PRO A 124 -2.65 16.31 -14.36
N TYR A 125 -3.58 15.64 -13.66
CA TYR A 125 -4.14 16.17 -12.42
C TYR A 125 -3.06 16.39 -11.34
N CYS A 126 -2.15 15.43 -11.13
CA CYS A 126 -1.03 15.53 -10.22
C CYS A 126 0.22 16.05 -10.94
N LEU A 127 0.87 17.10 -10.42
CA LEU A 127 2.03 17.72 -11.07
C LEU A 127 3.35 16.98 -10.78
N HIS A 128 3.53 16.51 -9.54
CA HIS A 128 4.72 15.80 -9.06
C HIS A 128 4.32 14.57 -8.24
N GLY A 129 3.83 13.55 -8.93
CA GLY A 129 3.43 12.30 -8.30
C GLY A 129 2.48 11.46 -9.15
N GLU A 130 2.06 10.35 -8.57
CA GLU A 130 1.11 9.43 -9.17
C GLU A 130 -0.33 9.89 -8.90
N CYS A 131 -1.17 9.87 -9.92
CA CYS A 131 -2.59 10.09 -9.77
C CYS A 131 -3.33 8.76 -9.63
N ILE A 132 -4.14 8.63 -8.59
CA ILE A 132 -4.97 7.46 -8.32
C ILE A 132 -6.44 7.87 -8.20
N SER A 133 -7.36 7.02 -8.65
CA SER A 133 -8.80 7.23 -8.45
C SER A 133 -9.46 5.96 -7.95
N ASP A 134 -10.48 6.11 -7.11
CA ASP A 134 -11.26 4.99 -6.63
C ASP A 134 -12.53 4.79 -7.49
N LEU A 135 -13.08 3.57 -7.40
CA LEU A 135 -14.31 3.18 -8.10
C LEU A 135 -15.56 3.96 -7.67
N VAL A 136 -15.52 4.58 -6.48
CA VAL A 136 -16.73 5.03 -5.77
C VAL A 136 -16.92 6.54 -5.85
N SER A 137 -15.89 7.31 -5.51
CA SER A 137 -15.91 8.77 -5.49
C SER A 137 -15.57 9.38 -6.85
N LYS A 138 -14.81 8.68 -7.71
CA LYS A 138 -14.24 9.20 -8.96
C LYS A 138 -13.45 10.52 -8.78
N VAL A 139 -13.04 10.83 -7.55
CA VAL A 139 -12.23 12.00 -7.23
C VAL A 139 -10.76 11.57 -7.32
N PRO A 140 -9.95 12.19 -8.19
CA PRO A 140 -8.53 11.87 -8.25
C PRO A 140 -7.83 12.30 -6.95
N LYS A 141 -6.91 11.46 -6.47
CA LYS A 141 -6.00 11.73 -5.37
C LYS A 141 -4.57 11.61 -5.88
N CYS A 142 -3.64 12.32 -5.26
CA CYS A 142 -2.24 12.27 -5.64
C CYS A 142 -1.40 11.60 -4.55
N LEU A 143 -0.59 10.61 -4.94
CA LEU A 143 0.59 10.20 -4.18
C LEU A 143 1.76 11.06 -4.64
N CYS A 144 2.20 12.00 -3.80
CA CYS A 144 3.24 12.94 -4.17
C CYS A 144 4.63 12.33 -4.13
N ASP A 145 5.45 12.71 -5.10
CA ASP A 145 6.87 12.39 -5.09
C ASP A 145 7.54 13.00 -3.84
N PRO A 146 8.55 12.33 -3.26
CA PRO A 146 9.31 12.88 -2.14
C PRO A 146 9.83 14.28 -2.44
N GLY A 147 9.52 15.24 -1.57
CA GLY A 147 9.85 16.65 -1.76
C GLY A 147 8.71 17.53 -2.30
N TYR A 148 7.57 16.96 -2.64
CA TYR A 148 6.35 17.67 -3.01
C TYR A 148 5.16 17.30 -2.12
N GLY A 149 4.20 18.23 -2.00
CA GLY A 149 2.98 18.05 -1.25
C GLY A 149 1.84 18.92 -1.77
N GLY A 150 0.73 18.93 -1.03
CA GLY A 150 -0.53 19.57 -1.44
C GLY A 150 -1.42 18.63 -2.25
N ASP A 151 -2.70 19.00 -2.41
CA ASP A 151 -3.73 18.13 -3.00
C ASP A 151 -3.41 17.68 -4.45
N ARG A 152 -2.57 18.45 -5.16
CA ARG A 152 -2.13 18.19 -6.53
C ARG A 152 -0.61 17.99 -6.67
N CYS A 153 0.09 17.83 -5.55
CA CYS A 153 1.56 17.76 -5.49
C CYS A 153 2.24 18.96 -6.16
N ASP A 154 1.64 20.15 -6.03
CA ASP A 154 2.10 21.40 -6.64
C ASP A 154 2.96 22.24 -5.70
N THR A 155 3.05 21.83 -4.43
CA THR A 155 3.76 22.57 -3.39
C THR A 155 5.09 21.90 -3.10
N PRO A 156 6.24 22.50 -3.46
CA PRO A 156 7.54 21.96 -3.06
C PRO A 156 7.74 22.13 -1.54
N PHE A 157 8.26 21.10 -0.88
CA PHE A 157 8.65 21.20 0.52
C PHE A 157 9.81 22.17 0.69
N LYS A 158 9.82 22.85 1.85
CA LYS A 158 10.97 23.67 2.25
C LYS A 158 12.09 22.73 2.70
N TRP A 159 13.22 22.82 2.02
CA TRP A 159 14.44 22.12 2.42
C TRP A 159 14.89 22.57 3.80
N VAL A 160 15.23 21.60 4.64
CA VAL A 160 15.91 21.83 5.92
C VAL A 160 17.37 21.47 5.71
N GLU A 161 18.25 22.43 5.91
CA GLU A 161 19.69 22.19 5.90
C GLU A 161 20.13 21.80 7.31
N PHE A 162 20.89 20.70 7.41
CA PHE A 162 21.38 20.19 8.67
C PHE A 162 22.84 20.59 8.85
N GLY A 163 23.14 21.29 9.95
CA GLY A 163 24.50 21.50 10.42
C GLY A 163 24.98 20.37 11.31
N PRO A 164 26.26 20.36 11.71
CA PRO A 164 26.82 19.33 12.60
C PRO A 164 25.98 19.14 13.88
N GLY A 165 25.52 17.90 14.13
CA GLY A 165 24.74 17.55 15.32
C GLY A 165 23.28 18.01 15.29
N SER A 166 22.78 18.45 14.13
CA SER A 166 21.37 18.84 13.96
C SER A 166 20.48 17.60 13.86
N PHE A 167 19.24 17.72 14.33
CA PHE A 167 18.26 16.63 14.22
C PHE A 167 16.82 17.13 14.07
N VAL A 168 15.99 16.27 13.50
CA VAL A 168 14.52 16.39 13.51
C VAL A 168 13.94 15.24 14.33
N GLU A 169 12.97 15.54 15.19
CA GLU A 169 12.29 14.53 15.99
C GLU A 169 10.80 14.59 15.67
N TYR A 170 10.24 13.43 15.30
CA TYR A 170 8.81 13.27 15.05
C TYR A 170 8.18 12.63 16.29
N ASP A 171 7.54 13.45 17.12
CA ASP A 171 6.79 12.98 18.29
C ASP A 171 5.33 12.68 17.89
N VAL A 172 5.03 11.40 17.66
CA VAL A 172 3.69 10.95 17.32
C VAL A 172 2.87 10.79 18.60
N LYS A 173 2.01 11.76 18.88
CA LYS A 173 1.17 11.81 20.10
C LYS A 173 0.04 10.77 20.15
N VAL A 174 -0.10 9.97 19.10
CA VAL A 174 -1.14 8.94 18.98
C VAL A 174 -0.42 7.61 18.80
N GLY A 175 -0.68 6.66 19.70
CA GLY A 175 -0.23 5.29 19.50
C GLY A 175 -0.90 4.75 18.24
N LEU A 176 -0.13 4.61 17.17
CA LEU A 176 -0.59 3.89 15.99
C LEU A 176 -0.50 2.41 16.35
N GLU A 177 -1.59 1.84 16.86
CA GLU A 177 -1.68 0.38 17.03
C GLU A 177 -1.51 -0.27 15.65
N ASP A 178 -0.45 -1.06 15.51
CA ASP A 178 -0.17 -2.02 14.43
C ASP A 178 -0.66 -1.62 13.03
N LYS A 179 -0.22 -0.43 12.59
CA LYS A 179 -0.34 -0.02 11.18
C LYS A 179 1.05 0.13 10.58
N THR A 180 1.25 -0.53 9.44
CA THR A 180 2.36 -0.21 8.53
C THR A 180 2.27 1.28 8.21
N THR A 181 3.34 2.00 8.50
CA THR A 181 3.47 3.42 8.17
C THR A 181 4.60 3.52 7.19
N ASP A 182 4.28 3.85 5.95
CA ASP A 182 5.29 4.13 4.93
C ASP A 182 5.73 5.58 5.06
N VAL A 183 7.04 5.77 5.21
CA VAL A 183 7.66 7.09 5.36
C VAL A 183 8.74 7.23 4.32
N ASP A 184 8.47 8.06 3.31
CA ASP A 184 9.44 8.40 2.28
C ASP A 184 10.19 9.70 2.62
N VAL A 185 11.52 9.63 2.58
CA VAL A 185 12.41 10.76 2.86
C VAL A 185 13.34 10.99 1.68
N LEU A 186 13.32 12.20 1.12
CA LEU A 186 14.32 12.64 0.15
C LEU A 186 15.45 13.37 0.86
N PHE A 187 16.64 12.79 0.80
CA PHE A 187 17.87 13.39 1.33
C PHE A 187 18.84 13.75 0.21
N LEU A 188 19.38 14.96 0.28
CA LEU A 188 20.46 15.41 -0.60
C LEU A 188 21.74 15.54 0.24
N PRO A 189 22.74 14.65 0.08
CA PRO A 189 23.98 14.74 0.82
C PRO A 189 24.74 16.02 0.49
N GLY A 190 25.30 16.68 1.51
CA GLY A 190 26.20 17.82 1.34
C GLY A 190 27.52 17.43 0.67
N LYS A 191 28.32 18.44 0.25
CA LYS A 191 29.65 18.19 -0.35
C LYS A 191 30.61 17.56 0.66
N ILE A 192 31.53 16.75 0.13
CA ILE A 192 32.71 16.07 0.73
C ILE A 192 32.95 16.41 2.21
N ASN A 193 32.80 15.40 3.09
CA ASN A 193 32.85 15.46 4.56
C ASN A 193 31.59 15.98 5.28
N ALA A 194 30.50 16.29 4.57
CA ALA A 194 29.17 16.31 5.16
C ALA A 194 28.81 14.87 5.54
N GLY A 195 28.48 14.60 6.81
CA GLY A 195 28.35 13.23 7.30
C GLY A 195 27.17 12.46 6.71
N THR A 196 27.01 11.23 7.17
CA THR A 196 25.98 10.30 6.73
C THR A 196 24.74 10.47 7.61
N GLY A 197 23.55 10.59 7.00
CA GLY A 197 22.28 10.53 7.72
C GLY A 197 21.89 9.08 8.05
N GLU A 198 21.38 8.84 9.25
CA GLU A 198 20.84 7.54 9.68
C GLU A 198 19.35 7.71 10.03
N LEU A 199 18.50 6.80 9.52
CA LEU A 199 17.10 6.69 9.91
C LEU A 199 16.99 5.60 10.98
N GLY A 200 16.46 5.94 12.15
CA GLY A 200 16.25 5.02 13.27
C GLY A 200 14.81 5.05 13.77
N PHE A 201 14.35 3.95 14.37
CA PHE A 201 13.04 3.83 15.02
C PHE A 201 13.22 3.63 16.53
N ALA A 202 12.31 4.15 17.36
CA ALA A 202 12.17 3.72 18.76
C ALA A 202 10.69 3.65 19.14
N GLY A 203 10.34 2.56 19.83
CA GLY A 203 9.01 2.33 20.38
C GLY A 203 8.80 3.08 21.70
N ALA A 204 7.52 3.16 22.12
CA ALA A 204 7.05 3.91 23.28
C ALA A 204 7.99 3.81 24.50
N GLY A 205 8.69 4.93 24.81
CA GLY A 205 9.56 5.08 25.98
C GLY A 205 10.96 5.61 25.69
N GLU A 206 11.43 5.55 24.45
CA GLU A 206 12.73 6.12 24.05
C GLU A 206 12.55 7.23 22.99
N LYS A 207 13.22 8.36 23.23
CA LYS A 207 13.21 9.53 22.35
C LYS A 207 14.03 9.25 21.09
N VAL A 208 13.44 9.43 19.92
CA VAL A 208 14.13 9.29 18.63
C VAL A 208 14.64 10.65 18.20
N ASN A 209 15.94 10.76 17.95
CA ASN A 209 16.53 11.94 17.35
C ASN A 209 17.00 11.56 15.94
N LEU A 210 16.52 12.20 14.88
CA LEU A 210 17.12 12.09 13.54
C LEU A 210 18.51 12.75 13.59
N LYS A 211 19.54 12.07 14.08
CA LYS A 211 20.88 12.67 14.13
C LYS A 211 21.47 12.70 12.73
N ILE A 212 21.61 13.90 12.18
CA ILE A 212 22.40 14.13 10.97
C ILE A 212 23.77 14.62 11.43
N PHE A 213 24.78 13.75 11.25
CA PHE A 213 26.18 14.05 11.56
C PHE A 213 26.82 14.85 10.43
#